data_AF-A0A8S0ZXR9-F1
#
_entry.id   AF-A0A8S0ZXR9-F1
#
_cell.length_a   1.000
_cell.length_b   1.000
_cell.length_c   1.000
_cell.angle_alpha   90.00
_cell.angle_beta   90.00
_cell.angle_gamma   90.00
#
_symmetry.space_group_name_H-M   'P 1'
#
loop_
_entity.id
_entity.type
_entity.pdbx_description
1 polymer ?
#
loop_
_entity_poly.entity_id
_entity_poly.type
_entity_poly.pdbx_seq_one_letter_code
_entity_poly.pdbx_strand_id
1 'polypeptide(L)'
;MPSRLCDGILHCDDRSDEDPMFCKCFAKNTYKCGNFRVDHCVPQDTVCDGVRDCPNGEDEQTCIALNAPQGTPHGIGQVIVRSHGVWHSKCYPTQNHTKSELEAICAELGFISGHAKQIHQIEDLTVHPHNNLVLDSFTNVILNNNTIIKMRNTHEPMAKAVYDKELQDCYPVFIECL
;
A
#
# COMPACT_ATOMS: atom_id res chain seq x y z
N MET A 1 10.20 27.43 -0.10
CA MET A 1 8.83 27.00 -0.45
C MET A 1 8.03 26.89 0.84
N PRO A 2 6.71 27.14 0.84
CA PRO A 2 5.85 26.80 1.96
C PRO A 2 6.10 25.35 2.38
N SER A 3 6.12 25.05 3.68
CA SER A 3 6.54 23.75 4.20
C SER A 3 5.54 22.61 4.00
N ARG A 4 4.44 22.87 3.26
CA ARG A 4 3.26 22.02 3.05
C ARG A 4 2.96 21.80 1.57
N LEU A 5 3.89 22.19 0.70
CA LEU A 5 3.79 22.02 -0.74
C LEU A 5 5.00 21.20 -1.16
N CYS A 6 4.76 20.12 -1.89
CA CYS A 6 5.80 19.20 -2.32
C CYS A 6 6.64 18.67 -1.14
N ASP A 7 6.00 18.36 -0.01
CA ASP A 7 6.63 17.73 1.16
C ASP A 7 6.42 16.20 1.18
N GLY A 8 5.60 15.68 0.26
CA GLY A 8 5.31 14.26 0.09
C GLY A 8 4.22 13.74 1.02
N ILE A 9 3.48 14.62 1.69
CA ILE A 9 2.32 14.28 2.53
C ILE A 9 1.09 14.96 1.94
N LEU A 10 0.01 14.19 1.76
CA LEU A 10 -1.20 14.73 1.16
C LEU A 10 -1.95 15.64 2.15
N HIS A 11 -1.87 16.96 1.97
CA HIS A 11 -2.56 17.95 2.79
C HIS A 11 -3.91 18.40 2.22
N CYS A 12 -4.05 18.46 0.90
CA CYS A 12 -5.32 18.77 0.25
C CYS A 12 -5.96 17.48 -0.30
N ASP A 13 -7.26 17.30 -0.09
CA ASP A 13 -8.01 16.14 -0.61
C ASP A 13 -7.97 16.07 -2.15
N ASP A 14 -7.81 17.22 -2.81
CA ASP A 14 -7.68 17.34 -4.25
C ASP A 14 -6.25 17.13 -4.79
N ARG A 15 -5.28 16.81 -3.92
CA ARG A 15 -3.88 16.51 -4.27
C ARG A 15 -3.10 17.68 -4.85
N SER A 16 -3.66 18.90 -4.81
CA SER A 16 -3.06 20.10 -5.40
C SER A 16 -1.73 20.52 -4.77
N ASP A 17 -1.50 20.15 -3.51
CA ASP A 17 -0.27 20.43 -2.78
C ASP A 17 0.92 19.55 -3.19
N GLU A 18 0.62 18.41 -3.82
CA GLU A 18 1.60 17.40 -4.24
C GLU A 18 1.52 17.06 -5.74
N ASP A 19 0.93 17.95 -6.52
CA ASP A 19 0.70 17.73 -7.94
C ASP A 19 2.06 17.48 -8.67
N PRO A 20 2.22 16.31 -9.33
CA PRO A 20 3.46 15.91 -10.00
C PRO A 20 3.97 16.92 -11.04
N MET A 21 3.07 17.67 -11.67
CA MET A 21 3.41 18.69 -12.67
C MET A 21 4.23 19.84 -12.06
N PHE A 22 3.98 20.16 -10.79
CA PHE A 22 4.64 21.25 -10.07
C PHE A 22 5.77 20.75 -9.16
N CYS A 23 5.54 19.61 -8.48
CA CYS A 23 6.46 19.08 -7.47
C CYS A 23 7.63 18.25 -8.03
N LYS A 24 7.48 17.69 -9.24
CA LYS A 24 8.46 16.74 -9.83
C LYS A 24 8.83 15.66 -8.79
N CYS A 25 10.10 15.28 -8.71
CA CYS A 25 10.61 14.27 -7.77
C CYS A 25 11.48 14.88 -6.64
N PHE A 26 11.20 16.11 -6.20
CA PHE A 26 12.00 16.76 -5.16
C PHE A 26 11.61 16.38 -3.73
N ALA A 27 10.39 15.89 -3.53
CA ALA A 27 9.89 15.52 -2.21
C ALA A 27 10.51 14.20 -1.72
N LYS A 28 10.84 14.14 -0.43
CA LYS A 28 11.59 13.02 0.18
C LYS A 28 10.81 11.70 0.23
N ASN A 29 9.48 11.78 0.27
CA ASN A 29 8.59 10.62 0.39
C ASN A 29 7.72 10.47 -0.86
N THR A 30 8.37 10.31 -2.00
CA THR A 30 7.68 10.12 -3.28
C THR A 30 7.94 8.75 -3.87
N TYR A 31 6.96 8.27 -4.63
CA TYR A 31 7.07 7.11 -5.49
C TYR A 31 7.38 7.58 -6.91
N LYS A 32 8.48 7.07 -7.46
CA LYS A 32 8.84 7.35 -8.84
C LYS A 32 8.05 6.43 -9.77
N CYS A 33 7.22 7.03 -10.61
CA CYS A 33 6.48 6.34 -11.66
C CYS A 33 7.46 5.87 -12.74
N GLY A 34 7.70 4.56 -12.82
CA GLY A 34 8.44 3.92 -13.91
C GLY A 34 9.82 4.52 -14.24
N ASN A 35 10.35 4.12 -15.39
CA ASN A 35 11.59 4.67 -15.96
C ASN A 35 11.27 5.48 -17.22
N PHE A 36 10.64 6.64 -17.03
CA PHE A 36 10.37 7.57 -18.13
C PHE A 36 11.54 8.53 -18.38
N ARG A 37 11.52 9.17 -19.56
CA ARG A 37 12.46 10.26 -19.89
C ARG A 37 12.26 11.51 -19.03
N VAL A 38 11.07 11.67 -18.44
CA VAL A 38 10.72 12.72 -17.50
C VAL A 38 10.43 12.06 -16.17
N ASP A 39 11.12 12.50 -15.12
CA ASP A 39 10.87 12.04 -13.77
C ASP A 39 9.46 12.45 -13.33
N HIS A 40 8.56 11.49 -13.25
CA HIS A 40 7.21 11.65 -12.72
C HIS A 40 7.14 10.96 -11.35
N CYS A 41 6.75 11.71 -10.34
CA CYS A 41 6.65 11.20 -8.98
C CYS A 41 5.31 11.58 -8.37
N VAL A 42 4.78 10.66 -7.59
CA VAL A 42 3.54 10.83 -6.84
C VAL A 42 3.84 10.69 -5.35
N PRO A 43 3.03 11.24 -4.44
CA PRO A 43 3.20 11.02 -3.02
C PRO A 43 3.16 9.54 -2.68
N GLN A 44 3.94 9.14 -1.68
CA GLN A 44 3.89 7.75 -1.21
C GLN A 44 2.47 7.36 -0.76
N ASP A 45 1.72 8.31 -0.19
CA ASP A 45 0.35 8.15 0.30
C ASP A 45 -0.67 7.79 -0.79
N THR A 46 -0.38 8.06 -2.06
CA THR A 46 -1.28 7.73 -3.18
C THR A 46 -0.95 6.39 -3.84
N VAL A 47 0.11 5.70 -3.40
CA VAL A 47 0.47 4.41 -4.00
C VAL A 47 -0.43 3.31 -3.48
N CYS A 48 -1.06 2.54 -4.36
CA CYS A 48 -2.03 1.51 -4.01
C CYS A 48 -3.24 2.09 -3.26
N ASP A 49 -3.73 3.25 -3.71
CA ASP A 49 -4.94 3.90 -3.17
C ASP A 49 -6.19 3.61 -4.02
N GLY A 50 -6.04 2.89 -5.14
CA GLY A 50 -7.09 2.58 -6.10
C GLY A 50 -7.29 3.63 -7.20
N VAL A 51 -6.50 4.71 -7.20
CA VAL A 51 -6.48 5.78 -8.20
C VAL A 51 -5.19 5.70 -8.99
N ARG A 52 -5.25 5.93 -10.29
CA ARG A 52 -4.05 5.98 -11.13
C ARG A 52 -3.49 7.39 -11.13
N ASP A 53 -2.48 7.64 -10.32
CA ASP A 53 -1.73 8.90 -10.33
C ASP A 53 -0.54 8.85 -11.27
N CYS A 54 0.07 7.68 -11.46
CA CYS A 54 1.09 7.53 -12.49
C CYS A 54 0.47 7.48 -13.91
N PRO A 55 1.19 7.91 -14.96
CA PRO A 55 0.66 8.00 -16.33
C PRO A 55 0.15 6.67 -16.91
N ASN A 56 0.74 5.53 -16.52
CA ASN A 56 0.22 4.20 -16.89
C ASN A 56 -0.32 3.44 -15.67
N GLY A 57 -0.57 4.12 -14.54
CA GLY A 57 -1.05 3.51 -13.31
C GLY A 57 -0.05 2.55 -12.66
N GLU A 58 1.26 2.77 -12.82
CA GLU A 58 2.31 1.94 -12.22
C GLU A 58 2.25 1.88 -10.68
N ASP A 59 1.79 2.95 -10.06
CA ASP A 59 1.48 3.06 -8.64
C ASP A 59 0.46 2.03 -8.16
N GLU A 60 -0.40 1.53 -9.04
CA GLU A 60 -1.46 0.57 -8.72
C GLU A 60 -1.17 -0.87 -9.17
N GLN A 61 0.02 -1.14 -9.73
CA GLN A 61 0.33 -2.46 -10.31
C GLN A 61 0.89 -3.47 -9.30
N THR A 62 1.69 -3.02 -8.32
CA THR A 62 2.40 -3.90 -7.38
C THR A 62 2.00 -3.58 -5.94
N CYS A 63 0.76 -3.96 -5.60
CA CYS A 63 0.15 -3.71 -4.29
C CYS A 63 0.10 -4.95 -3.39
N ILE A 64 0.65 -6.07 -3.84
CA ILE A 64 0.73 -7.31 -3.07
C ILE A 64 2.15 -7.88 -3.19
N ALA A 65 2.67 -8.45 -2.10
CA ALA A 65 4.00 -9.02 -2.06
C ALA A 65 4.09 -10.16 -1.03
N LEU A 66 5.22 -10.88 -1.07
CA LEU A 66 5.60 -11.83 -0.04
C LEU A 66 6.63 -11.19 0.90
N ASN A 67 6.31 -11.16 2.19
CA ASN A 67 7.25 -10.81 3.25
C ASN A 67 7.94 -12.08 3.76
N ALA A 68 9.26 -12.10 3.66
CA ALA A 68 10.07 -13.20 4.14
C ALA A 68 11.49 -12.71 4.50
N PRO A 69 12.18 -13.37 5.44
CA PRO A 69 13.56 -13.02 5.77
C PRO A 69 14.53 -13.28 4.60
N GLN A 70 15.70 -12.67 4.67
CA GLN A 70 16.72 -12.87 3.64
C GLN A 70 17.17 -14.33 3.59
N GLY A 71 17.22 -14.90 2.38
CA GLY A 71 17.63 -16.29 2.16
C GLY A 71 16.47 -17.28 2.02
N THR A 72 15.22 -16.85 2.22
CA THR A 72 14.07 -17.68 1.86
C THR A 72 13.99 -17.88 0.35
N PRO A 73 13.62 -19.08 -0.13
CA PRO A 73 13.40 -19.33 -1.55
C PRO A 73 12.38 -18.35 -2.14
N HIS A 74 12.59 -17.97 -3.40
CA HIS A 74 11.66 -17.11 -4.13
C HIS A 74 10.28 -17.79 -4.19
N GLY A 75 9.22 -17.02 -3.90
CA GLY A 75 7.85 -17.54 -3.86
C GLY A 75 7.39 -18.07 -2.52
N ILE A 76 8.21 -17.95 -1.46
CA ILE A 76 7.83 -18.34 -0.10
C ILE A 76 7.75 -17.09 0.78
N GLY A 77 6.64 -16.93 1.51
CA GLY A 77 6.51 -15.88 2.52
C GLY A 77 5.10 -15.63 3.02
N GLN A 78 4.96 -14.63 3.89
CA GLN A 78 3.67 -14.10 4.30
C GLN A 78 3.10 -13.18 3.23
N VAL A 79 1.82 -13.32 2.92
CA VAL A 79 1.14 -12.40 2.00
C VAL A 79 0.90 -11.05 2.70
N ILE A 80 1.51 -10.01 2.16
CA ILE A 80 1.33 -8.62 2.58
C ILE A 80 0.73 -7.81 1.44
N VAL A 81 -0.08 -6.82 1.80
CA VAL A 81 -0.70 -5.89 0.87
C VAL A 81 -0.21 -4.48 1.19
N ARG A 82 -0.07 -3.67 0.15
CA ARG A 82 0.24 -2.26 0.24
C ARG A 82 -1.03 -1.48 -0.01
N SER A 83 -1.29 -0.49 0.83
CA SER A 83 -2.41 0.42 0.64
C SER A 83 -2.00 1.80 1.11
N HIS A 84 -2.23 2.82 0.27
CA HIS A 84 -1.82 4.19 0.52
C HIS A 84 -0.35 4.31 0.96
N GLY A 85 0.54 3.62 0.24
CA GLY A 85 1.98 3.63 0.46
C GLY A 85 2.48 2.68 1.53
N VAL A 86 1.61 2.14 2.38
CA VAL A 86 2.00 1.39 3.59
C VAL A 86 1.72 -0.10 3.44
N TRP A 87 2.71 -0.92 3.80
CA TRP A 87 2.60 -2.38 3.83
C TRP A 87 2.00 -2.87 5.16
N HIS A 88 1.08 -3.83 5.07
CA HIS A 88 0.52 -4.55 6.21
C HIS A 88 0.16 -5.99 5.81
N SER A 89 -0.12 -6.83 6.80
CA SER A 89 -0.58 -8.20 6.55
C SER A 89 -1.89 -8.18 5.76
N LYS A 90 -1.99 -9.02 4.72
CA LYS A 90 -3.27 -9.26 4.04
C LYS A 90 -4.09 -10.20 4.91
N CYS A 91 -5.26 -9.74 5.32
CA CYS A 91 -6.21 -10.50 6.13
C CYS A 91 -7.08 -11.38 5.23
N TYR A 92 -7.26 -12.63 5.63
CA TYR A 92 -8.20 -13.55 5.00
C TYR A 92 -9.23 -14.02 6.02
N PRO A 93 -10.48 -14.31 5.60
CA PRO A 93 -11.59 -14.62 6.50
C PRO A 93 -11.47 -15.99 7.18
N THR A 94 -10.64 -16.88 6.65
CA THR A 94 -10.45 -18.24 7.18
C THR A 94 -8.97 -18.54 7.37
N GLN A 95 -8.64 -19.46 8.28
CA GLN A 95 -7.26 -19.92 8.48
C GLN A 95 -6.82 -20.94 7.45
N ASN A 96 -7.75 -21.70 6.87
CA ASN A 96 -7.46 -22.76 5.93
C ASN A 96 -8.02 -22.39 4.57
N HIS A 97 -7.18 -22.46 3.56
CA HIS A 97 -7.53 -22.16 2.17
C HIS A 97 -7.49 -23.41 1.31
N THR A 98 -8.43 -23.47 0.37
CA THR A 98 -8.45 -24.47 -0.70
C THR A 98 -7.31 -24.23 -1.68
N LYS A 99 -6.95 -25.27 -2.44
CA LYS A 99 -5.91 -25.18 -3.47
C LYS A 99 -6.18 -24.05 -4.47
N SER A 100 -7.43 -23.90 -4.92
CA SER A 100 -7.82 -22.88 -5.89
C SER A 100 -7.73 -21.46 -5.34
N GLU A 101 -8.01 -21.25 -4.05
CA GLU A 101 -7.80 -19.95 -3.40
C GLU A 101 -6.32 -19.61 -3.31
N LEU A 102 -5.48 -20.57 -2.94
CA LEU A 102 -4.02 -20.40 -2.89
C LEU A 102 -3.44 -20.11 -4.29
N GLU A 103 -3.92 -20.81 -5.32
CA GLU A 103 -3.53 -20.55 -6.72
C GLU A 103 -3.92 -19.15 -7.17
N ALA A 104 -5.10 -18.65 -6.77
CA ALA A 104 -5.52 -17.28 -7.05
C ALA A 104 -4.61 -16.25 -6.36
N ILE A 105 -4.24 -16.50 -5.10
CA ILE A 105 -3.28 -15.65 -4.36
C ILE A 105 -1.92 -15.63 -5.07
N CYS A 106 -1.40 -16.79 -5.47
CA CYS A 106 -0.16 -16.89 -6.22
C CYS A 106 -0.23 -16.15 -7.56
N ALA A 107 -1.35 -16.26 -8.28
CA ALA A 107 -1.57 -15.54 -9.53
C ALA A 107 -1.58 -14.01 -9.33
N GLU A 108 -2.18 -13.53 -8.24
CA GLU A 108 -2.16 -12.10 -7.86
C GLU A 108 -0.74 -11.61 -7.55
N LEU A 109 0.09 -12.47 -6.95
CA LEU A 109 1.52 -12.24 -6.70
C LEU A 109 2.40 -12.37 -7.98
N GLY A 110 1.80 -12.72 -9.13
CA GLY A 110 2.49 -12.86 -10.41
C GLY A 110 3.06 -14.26 -10.71
N PHE A 111 2.73 -15.27 -9.91
CA PHE A 111 3.15 -16.67 -10.13
C PHE A 111 2.12 -17.42 -10.98
N ILE A 112 2.58 -18.05 -12.07
CA ILE A 112 1.71 -18.71 -13.07
C ILE A 112 1.73 -20.25 -13.02
N SER A 113 2.54 -20.86 -12.14
CA SER A 113 2.89 -22.29 -12.20
C SER A 113 1.84 -23.23 -11.58
N GLY A 114 0.72 -22.72 -11.06
CA GLY A 114 -0.38 -23.55 -10.52
C GLY A 114 0.00 -24.43 -9.31
N HIS A 115 1.20 -24.27 -8.77
CA HIS A 115 1.62 -24.90 -7.52
C HIS A 115 1.50 -23.88 -6.40
N ALA A 116 0.49 -24.06 -5.56
CA ALA A 116 0.22 -23.20 -4.44
C ALA A 116 -0.03 -24.05 -3.19
N LYS A 117 0.71 -23.77 -2.13
CA LYS A 117 0.62 -24.50 -0.88
C LYS A 117 0.68 -23.55 0.31
N GLN A 118 -0.23 -23.74 1.25
CA GLN A 118 -0.21 -23.01 2.51
C GLN A 118 0.85 -23.59 3.46
N ILE A 119 1.61 -22.71 4.10
CA ILE A 119 2.65 -23.05 5.06
C ILE A 119 2.12 -22.77 6.47
N HIS A 120 2.19 -23.78 7.34
CA HIS A 120 1.76 -23.66 8.75
C HIS A 120 2.93 -23.54 9.72
N GLN A 121 4.17 -23.82 9.27
CA GLN A 121 5.35 -23.78 10.12
C GLN A 121 6.04 -22.41 9.97
N ILE A 122 5.82 -21.55 10.97
CA ILE A 122 6.19 -20.12 10.98
C ILE A 122 7.61 -19.89 11.55
N GLU A 123 8.30 -20.95 12.00
CA GLU A 123 9.52 -20.87 12.82
C GLU A 123 10.65 -20.04 12.20
N ASP A 124 10.70 -19.94 10.87
CA ASP A 124 11.70 -19.15 10.12
C ASP A 124 11.10 -17.97 9.32
N LEU A 125 9.79 -17.68 9.42
CA LEU A 125 9.16 -16.59 8.66
C LEU A 125 8.93 -15.35 9.54
N THR A 126 9.36 -14.20 9.04
CA THR A 126 9.07 -12.91 9.69
C THR A 126 7.60 -12.58 9.53
N VAL A 127 6.88 -12.49 10.66
CA VAL A 127 5.49 -12.05 10.66
C VAL A 127 5.46 -10.52 10.62
N HIS A 128 4.78 -9.98 9.63
CA HIS A 128 4.50 -8.56 9.54
C HIS A 128 3.57 -8.18 10.71
N PRO A 129 3.97 -7.25 11.59
CA PRO A 129 3.32 -7.08 12.88
C PRO A 129 1.95 -6.39 12.78
N HIS A 130 1.67 -5.69 11.69
CA HIS A 130 0.44 -4.95 11.48
C HIS A 130 -0.54 -5.73 10.60
N ASN A 131 -1.81 -5.71 10.98
CA ASN A 131 -2.90 -6.41 10.29
C ASN A 131 -4.05 -5.47 9.89
N ASN A 132 -3.98 -4.19 10.25
CA ASN A 132 -4.98 -3.19 9.88
C ASN A 132 -4.29 -1.92 9.38
N LEU A 133 -5.03 -1.13 8.59
CA LEU A 133 -4.62 0.17 8.09
C LEU A 133 -5.62 1.21 8.56
N VAL A 134 -5.15 2.24 9.25
CA VAL A 134 -5.96 3.39 9.63
C VAL A 134 -5.63 4.55 8.71
N LEU A 135 -6.66 5.10 8.08
CA LEU A 135 -6.56 6.30 7.27
C LEU A 135 -6.98 7.51 8.10
N ASP A 136 -6.14 8.53 8.09
CA ASP A 136 -6.49 9.83 8.65
C ASP A 136 -7.39 10.60 7.66
N SER A 137 -8.42 11.26 8.18
CA SER A 137 -9.51 11.85 7.39
C SER A 137 -9.31 13.34 7.14
N PHE A 138 -9.74 13.84 5.98
CA PHE A 138 -9.74 15.27 5.70
C PHE A 138 -10.85 16.01 6.44
N THR A 139 -10.57 17.23 6.87
CA THR A 139 -11.55 18.12 7.52
C THR A 139 -12.06 19.16 6.54
N ASN A 140 -13.37 19.43 6.58
CA ASN A 140 -13.99 20.49 5.79
C ASN A 140 -13.65 21.87 6.38
N VAL A 141 -13.07 22.74 5.57
CA VAL A 141 -12.90 24.17 5.81
C VAL A 141 -13.90 24.91 4.95
N ILE A 142 -14.89 25.52 5.61
CA ILE A 142 -15.98 26.23 4.95
C ILE A 142 -15.58 27.70 4.82
N LEU A 143 -15.35 28.16 3.59
CA LEU A 143 -15.06 29.57 3.32
C LEU A 143 -16.35 30.38 3.13
N ASN A 144 -17.34 29.77 2.47
CA ASN A 144 -18.69 30.30 2.29
C ASN A 144 -19.67 29.14 1.92
N ASN A 145 -20.94 29.45 1.69
CA ASN A 145 -21.98 28.45 1.39
C ASN A 145 -21.71 27.59 0.14
N ASN A 146 -20.86 28.04 -0.79
CA ASN A 146 -20.55 27.37 -2.04
C ASN A 146 -19.08 26.93 -2.14
N THR A 147 -18.26 27.18 -1.12
CA THR A 147 -16.82 26.90 -1.15
C THR A 147 -16.40 26.17 0.11
N ILE A 148 -16.18 24.87 -0.05
CA ILE A 148 -15.72 23.96 0.99
C ILE A 148 -14.42 23.34 0.48
N ILE A 149 -13.35 23.48 1.26
CA ILE A 149 -12.04 22.89 0.98
C ILE A 149 -11.83 21.77 1.98
N LYS A 150 -11.39 20.60 1.52
CA LYS A 150 -11.04 19.48 2.40
C LYS A 150 -9.54 19.41 2.56
N MET A 151 -9.08 19.54 3.80
CA MET A 151 -7.66 19.60 4.09
C MET A 151 -7.31 18.96 5.44
N ARG A 152 -6.04 18.60 5.59
CA ARG A 152 -5.40 18.18 6.83
C ARG A 152 -4.18 19.05 7.10
N ASN A 153 -3.80 19.19 8.37
CA ASN A 153 -2.59 19.93 8.77
C ASN A 153 -1.78 19.12 9.78
N THR A 154 -1.17 18.05 9.31
CA THR A 154 -0.42 17.09 10.12
C THR A 154 0.91 16.81 9.40
N HIS A 155 1.93 16.31 10.10
CA HIS A 155 3.16 15.81 9.45
C HIS A 155 3.21 14.28 9.43
N GLU A 156 2.11 13.64 9.85
CA GLU A 156 1.93 12.20 9.77
C GLU A 156 1.44 11.84 8.37
N PRO A 157 1.87 10.68 7.83
CA PRO A 157 1.37 10.19 6.56
C PRO A 157 -0.13 9.93 6.63
N MET A 158 -0.80 9.91 5.48
CA MET A 158 -2.24 9.67 5.44
C MET A 158 -2.63 8.30 6.01
N ALA A 159 -1.78 7.30 5.80
CA ALA A 159 -2.06 5.94 6.18
C ALA A 159 -1.07 5.45 7.25
N LYS A 160 -1.59 4.72 8.22
CA LYS A 160 -0.78 4.11 9.29
C LYS A 160 -1.17 2.65 9.47
N ALA A 161 -0.20 1.77 9.29
CA ALA A 161 -0.36 0.37 9.64
C ALA A 161 -0.35 0.22 11.16
N VAL A 162 -1.35 -0.50 11.67
CA VAL A 162 -1.52 -0.76 13.10
C VAL A 162 -1.78 -2.24 13.33
N TYR A 163 -1.52 -2.68 14.56
CA TYR A 163 -1.96 -3.99 15.01
C TYR A 163 -3.28 -3.83 15.76
N ASP A 164 -4.32 -4.45 15.20
CA ASP A 164 -5.67 -4.43 15.72
C ASP A 164 -6.04 -5.85 16.19
N LYS A 165 -6.22 -6.00 17.50
CA LYS A 165 -6.58 -7.29 18.13
C LYS A 165 -8.06 -7.61 18.00
N GLU A 166 -8.89 -6.61 17.73
CA GLU A 166 -10.34 -6.74 17.66
C GLU A 166 -10.83 -7.00 16.24
N LEU A 167 -9.92 -6.95 15.26
CA LEU A 167 -10.20 -7.25 13.87
C LEU A 167 -10.62 -8.72 13.71
N GLN A 168 -11.94 -8.93 13.61
CA GLN A 168 -12.52 -10.25 13.35
C GLN A 168 -12.14 -10.73 11.95
N ASP A 169 -12.05 -12.05 11.79
CA ASP A 169 -11.82 -12.70 10.49
C ASP A 169 -10.56 -12.20 9.75
N CYS A 170 -9.51 -11.86 10.50
CA CYS A 170 -8.20 -11.52 9.93
C CYS A 170 -7.17 -12.59 10.27
N TYR A 171 -6.96 -13.50 9.32
CA TYR A 171 -5.91 -14.51 9.39
C TYR A 171 -4.82 -14.23 8.35
N PRO A 172 -3.55 -14.06 8.76
CA PRO A 172 -2.45 -13.93 7.81
C PRO A 172 -2.19 -15.27 7.12
N VAL A 173 -1.91 -15.21 5.82
CA VAL A 173 -1.58 -16.41 5.02
C VAL A 173 -0.09 -16.44 4.73
N PHE A 174 0.51 -17.60 4.97
CA PHE A 174 1.87 -17.93 4.53
C PHE A 174 1.76 -18.96 3.42
N ILE A 175 2.43 -18.69 2.31
CA ILE A 175 2.24 -19.46 1.08
C ILE A 175 3.58 -19.75 0.40
N GLU A 176 3.62 -20.88 -0.28
CA GLU A 176 4.63 -21.26 -1.26
C GLU A 176 3.98 -21.25 -2.64
N CYS A 177 4.49 -20.36 -3.49
CA CYS A 177 4.17 -20.23 -4.92
C CYS A 177 5.42 -20.63 -5.71
N LEU A 178 5.36 -21.77 -6.40
CA LEU A 178 6.39 -22.24 -7.32
C LEU A 178 5.84 -22.17 -8.73
#